data_AF-A0A2T4C7X0-F1
#
_entry.id   AF-A0A2T4C7X0-F1
#
_cell.length_a   1.000
_cell.length_b   1.000
_cell.length_c   1.000
_cell.angle_alpha   90.00
_cell.angle_beta   90.00
_cell.angle_gamma   90.00
#
_symmetry.space_group_name_H-M   'P 1'
#
loop_
_entity.id
_entity.type
_entity.pdbx_description
1 polymer ?
#
loop_
_entity_poly.entity_id
_entity_poly.type
_entity_poly.pdbx_seq_one_letter_code
_entity_poly.pdbx_strand_id
1 'polypeptide(L)'
;FVSPFKDCIASFGKQASPRFPRPTNGTVNSYIKFNWPTRRPQGGRSSSVSAVTRPGDDAGEEGEVEEITRPSTQASSVVGAYSRQLHDCTTQASYQIIAKSANPLKRSDRSWSFSDTASPPATSGYSVTSPYGRPWSDGFGNSRSSMSSPQMLPSHFGLVSRMDKMDRKLWSFYIGNWCPGRSVLGKTNLWLQDFAAMEGSEGVLCAIQSLAGIYVYDYQPMEEISRRINHRFALAEARLSHLLSRADLSVDEASELITIASILSMQDIVLTERRRKRPYTPRWLEGFKQSEHFLESIDEGSRFWSKSNVQLSSLRISQSIIVGRAVVLSQLMTTLPPPATFDPEREAARFGWLLYGDMQDMYEIHGGCGFSKKLLHSFSQITYCSARLYQDPESSVIPLTAKFLLSELLDMRQWSSAPNSNPWEVAKTQPQTIEMVRAAPEGYIIDSASAMTEVTAEAWRVAAIVYLQCRALRIPRNHPEVLSNLKDLAKCISIMPTSGYIFTAQAPLFPVFLLGMLATRPEHVAVAQTWFERVTSTPVRSSVPPLYDALKRIWMWIDTEPTLKPPVNGRLDEEVGKRLPWWEHLVQRVQENEMEILCLT
;
A
#
# COMPACT_ATOMS: atom_id res chain seq x y z
N PHE A 1 -6.74 -17.89 18.59
CA PHE A 1 -5.59 -16.94 18.70
C PHE A 1 -5.88 -15.88 19.76
N VAL A 2 -4.88 -15.13 20.24
CA VAL A 2 -5.08 -13.99 21.16
C VAL A 2 -4.66 -12.69 20.47
N SER A 3 -5.47 -11.64 20.59
CA SER A 3 -5.18 -10.31 20.03
C SER A 3 -3.88 -9.75 20.64
N PRO A 4 -2.90 -9.32 19.82
CA PRO A 4 -1.66 -8.75 20.34
C PRO A 4 -1.85 -7.34 20.88
N PHE A 5 -3.02 -6.71 20.63
CA PHE A 5 -3.30 -5.30 20.92
C PHE A 5 -4.07 -5.06 22.23
N LYS A 6 -4.45 -6.13 22.92
CA LYS A 6 -5.33 -6.08 24.11
C LYS A 6 -4.76 -5.22 25.25
N ASP A 7 -3.44 -5.19 25.38
CA ASP A 7 -2.70 -4.39 26.38
C ASP A 7 -2.60 -2.89 26.02
N CYS A 8 -3.07 -2.48 24.84
CA CYS A 8 -3.07 -1.08 24.41
C CYS A 8 -4.36 -0.33 24.75
N ILE A 9 -5.39 -1.00 25.28
CA ILE A 9 -6.68 -0.37 25.61
C ILE A 9 -6.47 0.79 26.59
N ALA A 10 -7.12 1.94 26.31
CA ALA A 10 -7.05 3.16 27.12
C ALA A 10 -5.64 3.75 27.33
N SER A 11 -4.64 3.33 26.54
CA SER A 11 -3.27 3.80 26.67
C SER A 11 -2.97 5.11 25.91
N PHE A 12 -3.90 5.58 25.06
CA PHE A 12 -3.70 6.75 24.20
C PHE A 12 -4.05 8.09 24.85
N GLY A 13 -3.36 9.15 24.45
CA GLY A 13 -3.75 10.53 24.75
C GLY A 13 -3.24 11.08 26.08
N LYS A 14 -2.00 10.73 26.46
CA LYS A 14 -1.36 11.24 27.68
C LYS A 14 -0.69 12.61 27.52
N GLN A 15 -0.74 13.22 26.33
CA GLN A 15 -0.03 14.47 26.03
C GLN A 15 -0.95 15.67 26.24
N ALA A 16 -0.51 16.64 27.03
CA ALA A 16 -1.25 17.89 27.24
C ALA A 16 -0.97 18.95 26.14
N SER A 17 0.10 18.75 25.35
CA SER A 17 0.55 19.67 24.31
C SER A 17 0.61 18.99 22.94
N PRO A 18 0.44 19.73 21.83
CA PRO A 18 0.55 19.15 20.50
C PRO A 18 1.91 18.49 20.31
N ARG A 19 1.93 17.29 19.73
CA ARG A 19 3.17 16.62 19.34
C ARG A 19 3.89 17.39 18.24
N PHE A 20 3.11 17.95 17.32
CA PHE A 20 3.61 18.65 16.15
C PHE A 20 3.09 20.09 16.13
N PRO A 21 3.97 21.09 15.94
CA PRO A 21 3.52 22.45 15.69
C PRO A 21 2.79 22.51 14.34
N ARG A 22 1.86 23.46 14.21
CA ARG A 22 1.28 23.79 12.90
C ARG A 22 2.41 24.25 11.96
N PRO A 23 2.54 23.67 10.75
CA PRO A 23 3.52 24.15 9.77
C PRO A 23 3.29 25.62 9.43
N THR A 24 4.38 26.34 9.14
CA THR A 24 4.34 27.79 8.82
C THR A 24 3.49 28.10 7.60
N ASN A 25 3.56 27.28 6.56
CA ASN A 25 2.73 27.38 5.35
C ASN A 25 1.33 26.76 5.53
N GLY A 26 0.99 26.29 6.74
CA GLY A 26 -0.26 25.64 7.05
C GLY A 26 -0.53 24.36 6.27
N THR A 27 0.47 23.71 5.67
CA THR A 27 0.26 22.53 4.82
C THR A 27 1.14 21.37 5.26
N VAL A 28 0.55 20.18 5.43
CA VAL A 28 1.27 18.91 5.56
C VAL A 28 1.05 18.12 4.27
N ASN A 29 2.12 17.97 3.48
CA ASN A 29 2.13 17.24 2.22
C ASN A 29 3.18 16.12 2.25
N SER A 30 2.89 15.08 3.01
CA SER A 30 3.73 13.89 3.17
C SER A 30 2.85 12.64 3.22
N TYR A 31 3.04 11.73 4.18
CA TYR A 31 2.24 10.51 4.37
C TYR A 31 0.78 10.77 4.81
N ILE A 32 0.45 12.03 5.07
CA ILE A 32 -0.91 12.57 5.14
C ILE A 32 -0.94 13.88 4.34
N LYS A 33 -2.11 14.24 3.82
CA LYS A 33 -2.33 15.41 2.98
C LYS A 33 -3.38 16.29 3.62
N PHE A 34 -3.01 17.44 4.19
CA PHE A 34 -4.00 18.39 4.66
C PHE A 34 -3.46 19.82 4.73
N ASN A 35 -4.38 20.77 4.65
CA ASN A 35 -4.10 22.19 4.75
C ASN A 35 -5.02 22.81 5.80
N TRP A 36 -4.46 23.60 6.71
CA TRP A 36 -5.27 24.36 7.64
C TRP A 36 -5.88 25.55 6.92
N PRO A 37 -7.16 25.88 7.15
CA PRO A 37 -7.75 27.09 6.62
C PRO A 37 -6.85 28.31 6.89
N THR A 38 -6.52 29.05 5.84
CA THR A 38 -5.88 30.37 5.96
C THR A 38 -6.84 31.26 6.73
N ARG A 39 -6.41 31.81 7.87
CA ARG A 39 -7.16 32.94 8.46
C ARG A 39 -7.15 34.03 7.40
N ARG A 40 -8.30 34.33 6.81
CA ARG A 40 -8.44 35.57 6.05
C ARG A 40 -7.98 36.67 7.01
N PRO A 41 -7.02 37.54 6.65
CA PRO A 41 -6.81 38.74 7.43
C PRO A 41 -8.17 39.45 7.44
N GLN A 42 -8.76 39.58 8.62
CA GLN A 42 -9.82 40.56 8.83
C GLN A 42 -9.14 41.91 8.55
N GLY A 43 -9.16 42.32 7.29
CA GLY A 43 -8.76 43.64 6.86
C GLY A 43 -9.64 44.61 7.63
N GLY A 44 -8.99 45.47 8.41
CA GLY A 44 -9.66 46.49 9.20
C GLY A 44 -10.62 47.29 8.34
N ARG A 45 -11.88 47.28 8.74
CA ARG A 45 -12.72 48.46 8.64
C ARG A 45 -12.95 48.94 10.05
N SER A 46 -12.15 49.93 10.45
CA SER A 46 -12.65 50.98 11.32
C SER A 46 -13.89 51.58 10.64
N SER A 47 -15.05 51.35 11.22
CA SER A 47 -16.18 52.25 11.08
C SER A 47 -16.88 52.29 12.43
N SER A 48 -16.46 53.28 13.19
CA SER A 48 -17.19 53.91 14.29
C SER A 48 -18.68 54.05 13.96
N VAL A 49 -19.54 53.37 14.71
CA VAL A 49 -20.85 53.93 15.08
C VAL A 49 -21.10 53.61 16.55
N SER A 50 -21.44 54.69 17.25
CA SER A 50 -21.51 54.91 18.68
C SER A 50 -22.36 53.93 19.48
N ALA A 51 -21.92 53.73 20.72
CA ALA A 51 -22.70 53.15 21.80
C ALA A 51 -24.00 53.94 22.05
N VAL A 52 -25.11 53.23 22.15
CA VAL A 52 -26.25 53.62 22.98
C VAL A 52 -26.64 52.41 23.83
N THR A 53 -26.39 52.55 25.12
CA THR A 53 -26.82 51.63 26.18
C THR A 53 -28.30 51.84 26.44
N ARG A 54 -29.08 50.76 26.61
CA ARG A 54 -30.08 50.62 27.70
C ARG A 54 -30.56 49.15 27.86
N PRO A 55 -31.03 48.76 29.07
CA PRO A 55 -31.02 47.39 29.59
C PRO A 55 -32.40 46.70 29.59
N GLY A 56 -32.41 45.36 29.76
CA GLY A 56 -33.55 44.62 30.32
C GLY A 56 -33.92 43.31 29.61
N ASP A 57 -33.74 42.21 30.35
CA ASP A 57 -34.53 40.98 30.46
C ASP A 57 -34.63 39.87 29.37
N ASP A 58 -34.28 38.68 29.87
CA ASP A 58 -34.82 37.32 29.72
C ASP A 58 -34.72 36.46 28.43
N ALA A 59 -34.14 35.27 28.69
CA ALA A 59 -34.49 33.92 28.23
C ALA A 59 -34.49 33.54 26.74
N GLY A 60 -33.78 32.44 26.44
CA GLY A 60 -34.06 31.61 25.26
C GLY A 60 -32.84 30.92 24.65
N GLU A 61 -32.79 29.60 24.76
CA GLU A 61 -31.96 28.71 23.94
C GLU A 61 -32.19 28.94 22.45
N GLU A 62 -31.14 28.88 21.63
CA GLU A 62 -31.11 28.09 20.38
C GLU A 62 -29.70 28.09 19.77
N GLY A 63 -29.22 26.90 19.40
CA GLY A 63 -27.89 26.69 18.85
C GLY A 63 -27.82 27.09 17.38
N GLU A 64 -27.02 28.10 17.07
CA GLU A 64 -26.75 28.51 15.69
C GLU A 64 -25.86 27.48 14.96
N VAL A 65 -26.38 27.03 13.82
CA VAL A 65 -25.69 26.21 12.83
C VAL A 65 -24.97 27.14 11.85
N GLU A 66 -23.63 27.19 11.89
CA GLU A 66 -22.85 27.88 10.86
C GLU A 66 -22.89 27.10 9.53
N GLU A 67 -23.46 27.75 8.51
CA GLU A 67 -23.47 27.34 7.11
C GLU A 67 -22.11 27.65 6.45
N ILE A 68 -21.34 26.62 6.12
CA ILE A 68 -20.11 26.79 5.32
C ILE A 68 -20.48 26.69 3.83
N THR A 69 -20.50 27.85 3.18
CA THR A 69 -20.65 28.00 1.73
C THR A 69 -19.47 27.35 0.98
N ARG A 70 -19.75 26.39 0.09
CA ARG A 70 -18.77 25.83 -0.86
C ARG A 70 -18.62 26.76 -2.08
N PRO A 71 -17.40 27.01 -2.60
CA PRO A 71 -17.26 27.59 -3.94
C PRO A 71 -17.62 26.55 -5.02
N SER A 72 -18.47 26.97 -5.95
CA SER A 72 -18.89 26.26 -7.16
C SER A 72 -17.71 26.01 -8.11
N THR A 73 -17.55 24.76 -8.57
CA THR A 73 -16.67 24.39 -9.69
C THR A 73 -17.47 24.51 -10.98
N GLN A 74 -17.15 25.51 -11.82
CA GLN A 74 -17.67 25.61 -13.18
C GLN A 74 -17.10 24.49 -14.05
N ALA A 75 -17.99 23.68 -14.63
CA ALA A 75 -17.67 22.79 -15.75
C ALA A 75 -17.89 23.56 -17.06
N SER A 76 -16.84 23.72 -17.86
CA SER A 76 -16.95 24.27 -19.21
C SER A 76 -17.16 23.14 -20.21
N SER A 77 -18.35 23.11 -20.80
CA SER A 77 -18.71 22.31 -21.97
C SER A 77 -18.22 22.99 -23.26
N VAL A 78 -17.59 22.25 -24.17
CA VAL A 78 -17.43 22.67 -25.57
C VAL A 78 -18.00 21.57 -26.47
N VAL A 79 -18.95 22.01 -27.31
CA VAL A 79 -19.70 21.24 -28.31
C VAL A 79 -18.90 21.21 -29.61
N GLY A 80 -18.87 20.07 -30.29
CA GLY A 80 -18.40 19.94 -31.67
C GLY A 80 -19.27 18.92 -32.42
N ALA A 81 -19.93 19.37 -33.48
CA ALA A 81 -20.97 18.65 -34.22
C ALA A 81 -20.44 17.93 -35.49
N TYR A 82 -21.38 17.25 -36.17
CA TYR A 82 -21.36 16.66 -37.53
C TYR A 82 -20.85 15.22 -37.64
N SER A 83 -21.41 14.30 -38.42
CA SER A 83 -22.70 14.19 -39.15
C SER A 83 -22.87 12.71 -39.56
N ARG A 84 -24.11 12.21 -39.63
CA ARG A 84 -24.47 10.88 -40.16
C ARG A 84 -24.66 10.92 -41.68
N GLN A 85 -24.34 9.83 -42.37
CA GLN A 85 -25.03 9.33 -43.58
C GLN A 85 -24.43 7.98 -44.02
N LEU A 86 -25.06 7.16 -44.87
CA LEU A 86 -26.30 6.36 -44.79
C LEU A 86 -26.25 5.38 -45.99
N HIS A 87 -26.59 4.09 -45.80
CA HIS A 87 -27.00 3.04 -46.77
C HIS A 87 -26.07 2.69 -47.97
N ASP A 88 -26.06 1.51 -48.61
CA ASP A 88 -27.07 0.50 -49.01
C ASP A 88 -26.43 -0.92 -49.09
N CYS A 89 -27.10 -2.01 -48.67
CA CYS A 89 -27.84 -3.01 -49.50
C CYS A 89 -26.98 -3.69 -50.60
N THR A 90 -26.89 -5.02 -50.77
CA THR A 90 -27.99 -5.94 -51.12
C THR A 90 -27.50 -7.42 -51.10
N THR A 91 -28.37 -8.34 -50.64
CA THR A 91 -28.71 -9.73 -51.09
C THR A 91 -27.71 -10.58 -51.92
N GLN A 92 -27.58 -11.91 -51.82
CA GLN A 92 -28.59 -12.98 -51.68
C GLN A 92 -27.93 -14.38 -51.66
N ALA A 93 -28.61 -15.37 -51.05
CA ALA A 93 -28.67 -16.82 -51.39
C ALA A 93 -27.38 -17.69 -51.22
N SER A 94 -27.37 -18.98 -50.82
CA SER A 94 -28.39 -20.00 -50.55
C SER A 94 -27.73 -21.32 -50.05
N TYR A 95 -28.34 -21.93 -49.02
CA TYR A 95 -28.57 -23.36 -48.69
C TYR A 95 -27.53 -24.52 -48.74
N GLN A 96 -27.69 -25.42 -47.73
CA GLN A 96 -27.41 -26.88 -47.59
C GLN A 96 -26.05 -27.28 -46.98
N ILE A 97 -25.90 -27.71 -45.71
CA ILE A 97 -26.36 -28.89 -44.89
C ILE A 97 -25.65 -30.23 -45.22
N ILE A 98 -25.17 -30.88 -44.14
CA ILE A 98 -24.87 -32.32 -43.88
C ILE A 98 -23.36 -32.68 -44.00
N ALA A 99 -22.66 -33.46 -43.14
CA ALA A 99 -22.77 -33.93 -41.75
C ALA A 99 -21.51 -34.81 -41.43
N LYS A 100 -21.17 -34.92 -40.13
CA LYS A 100 -20.54 -36.09 -39.42
C LYS A 100 -19.13 -36.57 -39.81
N SER A 101 -18.18 -36.60 -38.85
CA SER A 101 -17.91 -37.76 -37.97
C SER A 101 -16.48 -37.79 -37.37
N ALA A 102 -16.46 -38.11 -36.08
CA ALA A 102 -15.42 -38.51 -35.10
C ALA A 102 -13.98 -38.99 -35.49
N ASN A 103 -13.01 -38.41 -34.73
CA ASN A 103 -11.88 -39.00 -33.95
C ASN A 103 -10.74 -39.82 -34.63
N PRO A 104 -9.62 -40.15 -33.93
CA PRO A 104 -8.53 -39.30 -33.40
C PRO A 104 -7.12 -39.86 -33.76
N LEU A 105 -6.01 -39.09 -33.69
CA LEU A 105 -4.66 -39.59 -33.23
C LEU A 105 -3.52 -38.53 -33.29
N LYS A 106 -2.52 -38.78 -32.43
CA LYS A 106 -1.24 -38.08 -32.13
C LYS A 106 -0.32 -37.80 -33.34
N ARG A 107 0.42 -36.67 -33.35
CA ARG A 107 1.89 -36.50 -33.10
C ARG A 107 2.39 -35.10 -33.56
N SER A 108 3.66 -34.81 -33.29
CA SER A 108 4.38 -33.55 -33.10
C SER A 108 4.80 -32.73 -34.35
N ASP A 109 5.12 -31.46 -34.05
CA ASP A 109 6.20 -30.58 -34.57
C ASP A 109 5.96 -29.53 -35.68
N ARG A 110 6.26 -28.28 -35.27
CA ARG A 110 6.86 -27.12 -35.97
C ARG A 110 6.05 -26.30 -37.00
N SER A 111 5.85 -25.02 -36.63
CA SER A 111 5.89 -23.77 -37.44
C SER A 111 4.86 -23.69 -38.60
N TRP A 112 4.09 -22.62 -38.81
CA TRP A 112 4.46 -21.34 -39.41
C TRP A 112 3.32 -20.31 -39.19
N SER A 113 3.68 -19.02 -39.30
CA SER A 113 2.89 -17.77 -39.21
C SER A 113 1.57 -17.71 -40.02
N PHE A 114 0.55 -16.99 -39.53
CA PHE A 114 0.01 -15.73 -40.09
C PHE A 114 -1.25 -15.23 -39.33
N SER A 115 -1.36 -13.89 -39.29
CA SER A 115 -2.45 -12.93 -39.05
C SER A 115 -3.87 -13.34 -38.59
N ASP A 116 -4.41 -12.43 -37.75
CA ASP A 116 -5.80 -11.93 -37.64
C ASP A 116 -6.97 -12.89 -37.89
N THR A 117 -7.79 -13.14 -36.87
CA THR A 117 -8.99 -12.33 -36.55
C THR A 117 -9.85 -13.09 -35.53
N ALA A 118 -10.47 -12.31 -34.64
CA ALA A 118 -11.38 -12.71 -33.59
C ALA A 118 -12.51 -13.66 -34.03
N SER A 119 -12.79 -14.65 -33.17
CA SER A 119 -14.08 -15.35 -33.12
C SER A 119 -14.95 -14.73 -32.00
N PRO A 120 -16.27 -14.58 -32.23
CA PRO A 120 -17.21 -14.03 -31.26
C PRO A 120 -17.69 -15.10 -30.25
N PRO A 121 -18.07 -14.70 -29.03
CA PRO A 121 -18.78 -15.57 -28.11
C PRO A 121 -20.30 -15.53 -28.34
N ALA A 122 -20.90 -16.64 -27.92
CA ALA A 122 -22.27 -17.03 -28.09
C ALA A 122 -23.28 -16.23 -27.24
N THR A 123 -24.51 -16.29 -27.74
CA THR A 123 -25.81 -15.93 -27.20
C THR A 123 -26.06 -16.29 -25.73
N SER A 124 -26.73 -15.38 -25.01
CA SER A 124 -27.96 -15.64 -24.24
C SER A 124 -28.51 -14.33 -23.67
N GLY A 125 -29.60 -13.83 -24.22
CA GLY A 125 -30.33 -12.65 -23.72
C GLY A 125 -31.81 -13.01 -23.54
N TYR A 126 -32.19 -13.34 -22.30
CA TYR A 126 -33.58 -13.40 -21.87
C TYR A 126 -34.00 -12.02 -21.37
N SER A 127 -35.06 -11.49 -21.98
CA SER A 127 -35.71 -10.24 -21.59
C SER A 127 -36.90 -10.55 -20.69
N VAL A 128 -36.89 -10.06 -19.44
CA VAL A 128 -38.09 -9.98 -18.61
C VAL A 128 -38.38 -8.51 -18.32
N THR A 129 -39.55 -8.12 -18.79
CA THR A 129 -40.20 -6.81 -18.72
C THR A 129 -40.64 -6.47 -17.29
N SER A 130 -40.37 -5.22 -16.89
CA SER A 130 -40.88 -4.61 -15.65
C SER A 130 -42.37 -4.26 -15.80
N PRO A 131 -43.27 -4.72 -14.91
CA PRO A 131 -44.67 -4.33 -14.91
C PRO A 131 -44.94 -3.16 -13.94
N TYR A 132 -46.00 -2.41 -14.24
CA TYR A 132 -46.61 -1.31 -13.46
C TYR A 132 -46.18 0.13 -13.79
N GLY A 133 -46.46 0.55 -15.02
CA GLY A 133 -46.98 1.89 -15.28
C GLY A 133 -48.41 1.76 -15.82
N ARG A 134 -49.43 2.24 -15.09
CA ARG A 134 -50.75 2.53 -15.67
C ARG A 134 -51.01 4.04 -15.60
N PRO A 135 -51.48 4.66 -16.70
CA PRO A 135 -51.88 6.06 -16.70
C PRO A 135 -53.32 6.18 -16.21
N TRP A 136 -53.60 7.17 -15.37
CA TRP A 136 -54.96 7.59 -15.04
C TRP A 136 -55.14 9.06 -15.37
N SER A 137 -56.33 9.30 -15.89
CA SER A 137 -56.85 10.43 -16.66
C SER A 137 -57.10 11.68 -15.82
N ASP A 138 -57.17 12.81 -16.53
CA ASP A 138 -57.65 14.10 -16.02
C ASP A 138 -59.03 14.02 -15.37
N GLY A 139 -59.16 14.65 -14.20
CA GLY A 139 -60.41 14.90 -13.49
C GLY A 139 -60.19 15.91 -12.37
N PHE A 140 -60.61 17.16 -12.61
CA PHE A 140 -60.52 18.29 -11.68
C PHE A 140 -61.20 18.02 -10.33
N GLY A 141 -60.57 18.47 -9.23
CA GLY A 141 -61.17 18.54 -7.90
C GLY A 141 -60.29 19.29 -6.91
N ASN A 142 -60.59 20.57 -6.70
CA ASN A 142 -59.95 21.47 -5.74
C ASN A 142 -59.93 20.90 -4.30
N SER A 143 -58.75 20.76 -3.70
CA SER A 143 -58.58 21.03 -2.26
C SER A 143 -57.17 21.57 -2.00
N ARG A 144 -57.10 22.80 -1.48
CA ARG A 144 -55.87 23.43 -1.01
C ARG A 144 -55.41 22.72 0.26
N SER A 145 -54.39 21.88 0.18
CA SER A 145 -53.59 21.46 1.32
C SER A 145 -52.30 22.26 1.34
N SER A 146 -51.95 22.82 2.49
CA SER A 146 -50.73 23.61 2.69
C SER A 146 -49.52 22.80 2.22
N MET A 147 -48.74 23.35 1.28
CA MET A 147 -47.45 22.78 0.92
C MET A 147 -46.54 22.84 2.14
N SER A 148 -46.45 21.75 2.90
CA SER A 148 -45.32 21.52 3.78
C SER A 148 -44.08 21.56 2.91
N SER A 149 -43.12 22.41 3.27
CA SER A 149 -41.77 22.43 2.70
C SER A 149 -41.26 20.99 2.56
N PRO A 150 -40.57 20.63 1.46
CA PRO A 150 -40.06 19.27 1.29
C PRO A 150 -39.25 18.89 2.54
N GLN A 151 -39.65 17.79 3.19
CA GLN A 151 -38.94 17.29 4.37
C GLN A 151 -37.47 17.13 4.01
N MET A 152 -36.59 17.78 4.78
CA MET A 152 -35.16 17.55 4.65
C MET A 152 -34.92 16.06 4.82
N LEU A 153 -34.23 15.46 3.85
CA LEU A 153 -33.76 14.09 3.99
C LEU A 153 -33.00 13.98 5.32
N PRO A 154 -33.21 12.92 6.12
CA PRO A 154 -32.44 12.71 7.34
C PRO A 154 -30.95 12.89 7.05
N SER A 155 -30.17 13.40 8.00
CA SER A 155 -28.71 13.59 7.90
C SER A 155 -27.90 12.31 7.60
N HIS A 156 -28.59 11.17 7.54
CA HIS A 156 -28.09 9.82 7.28
C HIS A 156 -28.64 9.21 5.98
N PHE A 157 -29.49 9.91 5.23
CA PHE A 157 -30.02 9.40 3.96
C PHE A 157 -28.88 9.24 2.95
N GLY A 158 -28.73 8.03 2.41
CA GLY A 158 -27.66 7.67 1.47
C GLY A 158 -26.30 7.34 2.11
N LEU A 159 -26.18 7.31 3.44
CA LEU A 159 -24.98 6.84 4.13
C LEU A 159 -25.13 5.37 4.52
N VAL A 160 -24.10 4.56 4.25
CA VAL A 160 -24.09 3.13 4.58
C VAL A 160 -24.01 2.92 6.11
N SER A 161 -23.24 3.76 6.81
CA SER A 161 -23.02 3.63 8.24
C SER A 161 -23.46 4.85 9.06
N ARG A 162 -24.08 4.59 10.22
CA ARG A 162 -24.49 5.64 11.16
C ARG A 162 -23.28 6.11 11.98
N MET A 163 -22.90 7.37 11.80
CA MET A 163 -21.80 8.01 12.52
C MET A 163 -22.29 9.30 13.17
N ASP A 164 -21.82 9.56 14.39
CA ASP A 164 -22.01 10.86 15.04
C ASP A 164 -21.09 11.95 14.46
N LYS A 165 -21.18 13.16 14.99
CA LYS A 165 -20.46 14.33 14.48
C LYS A 165 -18.94 14.16 14.56
N MET A 166 -18.42 13.60 15.64
CA MET A 166 -16.96 13.43 15.82
C MET A 166 -16.45 12.34 14.89
N ASP A 167 -17.12 11.19 14.84
CA ASP A 167 -16.77 10.09 13.96
C ASP A 167 -16.81 10.48 12.49
N ARG A 168 -17.81 11.26 12.08
CA ARG A 168 -17.92 11.72 10.70
C ARG A 168 -16.76 12.64 10.31
N LYS A 169 -16.24 13.44 11.26
CA LYS A 169 -15.01 14.24 11.05
C LYS A 169 -13.78 13.34 10.93
N LEU A 170 -13.65 12.32 11.78
CA LEU A 170 -12.54 11.36 11.73
C LEU A 170 -12.57 10.54 10.43
N TRP A 171 -13.74 10.09 10.01
CA TRP A 171 -13.95 9.43 8.72
C TRP A 171 -13.57 10.34 7.55
N SER A 172 -14.03 11.59 7.56
CA SER A 172 -13.69 12.58 6.54
C SER A 172 -12.18 12.86 6.52
N PHE A 173 -11.52 12.87 7.68
CA PHE A 173 -10.07 12.97 7.78
C PHE A 173 -9.39 11.76 7.14
N TYR A 174 -9.85 10.54 7.44
CA TYR A 174 -9.31 9.31 6.86
C TYR A 174 -9.37 9.34 5.33
N ILE A 175 -10.56 9.58 4.77
CA ILE A 175 -10.79 9.57 3.32
C ILE A 175 -10.06 10.71 2.62
N GLY A 176 -10.18 11.94 3.13
CA GLY A 176 -9.70 13.14 2.45
C GLY A 176 -8.23 13.48 2.70
N ASN A 177 -7.62 12.93 3.76
CA ASN A 177 -6.29 13.38 4.21
C ASN A 177 -5.33 12.21 4.44
N TRP A 178 -5.80 11.12 5.05
CA TRP A 178 -4.94 9.97 5.33
C TRP A 178 -4.73 9.10 4.09
N CYS A 179 -5.81 8.66 3.43
CA CYS A 179 -5.75 7.79 2.25
C CYS A 179 -4.95 8.39 1.08
N PRO A 180 -5.09 9.68 0.72
CA PRO A 180 -4.29 10.30 -0.35
C PRO A 180 -2.80 10.38 0.00
N GLY A 181 -2.45 10.33 1.29
CA GLY A 181 -1.08 10.23 1.76
C GLY A 181 -0.48 8.83 1.63
N ARG A 182 -1.29 7.80 1.35
CA ARG A 182 -0.84 6.41 1.27
C ARG A 182 -0.41 5.98 -0.12
N SER A 183 -1.08 6.45 -1.17
CA SER A 183 -0.83 6.01 -2.54
C SER A 183 -1.20 7.09 -3.55
N VAL A 184 -0.41 7.21 -4.61
CA VAL A 184 -0.78 8.02 -5.80
C VAL A 184 -1.69 7.25 -6.77
N LEU A 185 -1.74 5.93 -6.63
CA LEU A 185 -2.54 5.03 -7.46
C LEU A 185 -3.96 4.95 -6.93
N GLY A 186 -4.85 5.81 -7.44
CA GLY A 186 -6.24 5.91 -6.94
C GLY A 186 -7.04 4.60 -7.02
N LYS A 187 -6.86 3.82 -8.11
CA LYS A 187 -7.58 2.55 -8.35
C LYS A 187 -7.17 1.44 -7.39
N THR A 188 -5.89 1.36 -7.02
CA THR A 188 -5.33 0.30 -6.17
C THR A 188 -4.94 0.83 -4.79
N ASN A 189 -5.45 1.99 -4.39
CA ASN A 189 -5.30 2.53 -3.03
C ASN A 189 -6.21 1.75 -2.08
N LEU A 190 -5.69 0.63 -1.57
CA LEU A 190 -6.45 -0.30 -0.73
C LEU A 190 -7.10 0.33 0.49
N TRP A 191 -6.49 1.38 1.03
CA TRP A 191 -6.98 2.09 2.19
C TRP A 191 -8.31 2.79 1.92
N LEU A 192 -8.48 3.27 0.67
CA LEU A 192 -9.67 3.95 0.21
C LEU A 192 -10.65 3.00 -0.48
N GLN A 193 -10.18 2.21 -1.45
CA GLN A 193 -11.07 1.44 -2.31
C GLN A 193 -11.60 0.17 -1.64
N ASP A 194 -10.78 -0.47 -0.79
CA ASP A 194 -11.13 -1.76 -0.20
C ASP A 194 -11.49 -1.63 1.28
N PHE A 195 -10.61 -1.04 2.09
CA PHE A 195 -10.81 -0.98 3.55
C PHE A 195 -11.90 0.02 3.92
N ALA A 196 -11.99 1.17 3.25
CA ALA A 196 -13.07 2.12 3.51
C ALA A 196 -14.43 1.60 3.03
N ALA A 197 -14.46 0.79 1.96
CA ALA A 197 -15.69 0.16 1.48
C ALA A 197 -16.29 -0.82 2.50
N MET A 198 -15.48 -1.28 3.48
CA MET A 198 -15.94 -2.09 4.60
C MET A 198 -16.55 -1.25 5.76
N GLU A 199 -16.98 0.00 5.53
CA GLU A 199 -17.56 0.85 6.58
C GLU A 199 -18.80 0.26 7.27
N GLY A 200 -19.48 -0.70 6.63
CA GLY A 200 -20.58 -1.47 7.22
C GLY A 200 -20.15 -2.43 8.34
N SER A 201 -18.87 -2.82 8.41
CA SER A 201 -18.31 -3.54 9.55
C SER A 201 -17.98 -2.55 10.67
N GLU A 202 -18.66 -2.68 11.80
CA GLU A 202 -18.43 -1.81 12.95
C GLU A 202 -16.99 -1.90 13.46
N GLY A 203 -16.38 -3.10 13.46
CA GLY A 203 -15.00 -3.30 13.89
C GLY A 203 -14.00 -2.58 12.98
N VAL A 204 -14.16 -2.70 11.65
CA VAL A 204 -13.30 -2.02 10.68
C VAL A 204 -13.48 -0.51 10.79
N LEU A 205 -14.72 -0.03 10.85
CA LEU A 205 -15.02 1.39 10.98
C LEU A 205 -14.39 1.99 12.25
N CYS A 206 -14.52 1.29 13.39
CA CYS A 206 -13.91 1.72 14.64
C CYS A 206 -12.37 1.74 14.55
N ALA A 207 -11.76 0.77 13.89
CA ALA A 207 -10.31 0.74 13.69
C ALA A 207 -9.84 1.93 12.83
N ILE A 208 -10.58 2.26 11.76
CA ILE A 208 -10.31 3.41 10.89
C ILE A 208 -10.42 4.72 11.68
N GLN A 209 -11.50 4.90 12.45
CA GLN A 209 -11.74 6.12 13.22
C GLN A 209 -10.67 6.32 14.31
N SER A 210 -10.26 5.24 14.98
CA SER A 210 -9.14 5.28 15.94
C SER A 210 -7.84 5.73 15.26
N LEU A 211 -7.49 5.13 14.11
CA LEU A 211 -6.30 5.48 13.34
C LEU A 211 -6.32 6.94 12.89
N ALA A 212 -7.45 7.42 12.36
CA ALA A 212 -7.60 8.81 11.93
C ALA A 212 -7.44 9.78 13.11
N GLY A 213 -8.10 9.48 14.24
CA GLY A 213 -8.02 10.30 15.44
C GLY A 213 -6.60 10.43 15.98
N ILE A 214 -5.79 9.37 15.92
CA ILE A 214 -4.37 9.39 16.31
C ILE A 214 -3.58 10.50 15.58
N TYR A 215 -3.86 10.72 14.30
CA TYR A 215 -3.22 11.78 13.51
C TYR A 215 -3.78 13.17 13.82
N VAL A 216 -5.10 13.29 14.04
CA VAL A 216 -5.72 14.57 14.42
C VAL A 216 -5.19 15.04 15.79
N TYR A 217 -5.10 14.11 16.75
CA TYR A 217 -4.68 14.38 18.12
C TYR A 217 -3.24 14.93 18.21
N ASP A 218 -2.34 14.54 17.30
CA ASP A 218 -0.96 15.06 17.29
C ASP A 218 -0.88 16.57 17.10
N TYR A 219 -1.86 17.16 16.42
CA TYR A 219 -1.94 18.61 16.20
C TYR A 219 -2.95 19.30 17.13
N GLN A 220 -3.95 18.56 17.62
CA GLN A 220 -5.02 19.05 18.49
C GLN A 220 -5.28 18.06 19.64
N PRO A 221 -4.48 18.09 20.71
CA PRO A 221 -4.55 17.11 21.80
C PRO A 221 -5.72 17.39 22.76
N MET A 222 -6.95 17.34 22.26
CA MET A 222 -8.16 17.56 23.07
C MET A 222 -8.57 16.26 23.77
N GLU A 223 -9.01 16.38 25.03
CA GLU A 223 -9.41 15.22 25.83
C GLU A 223 -10.54 14.43 25.16
N GLU A 224 -11.53 15.12 24.58
CA GLU A 224 -12.64 14.51 23.83
C GLU A 224 -12.14 13.61 22.70
N ILE A 225 -11.15 14.06 21.92
CA ILE A 225 -10.55 13.27 20.83
C ILE A 225 -9.84 12.05 21.41
N SER A 226 -9.04 12.21 22.48
CA SER A 226 -8.36 11.06 23.11
C SER A 226 -9.32 10.02 23.64
N ARG A 227 -10.40 10.44 24.30
CA ARG A 227 -11.44 9.56 24.83
C ARG A 227 -12.11 8.81 23.68
N ARG A 228 -12.38 9.52 22.58
CA ARG A 228 -13.00 8.92 21.38
C ARG A 228 -12.09 7.90 20.71
N ILE A 229 -10.79 8.20 20.55
CA ILE A 229 -9.80 7.26 20.01
C ILE A 229 -9.77 5.99 20.84
N ASN A 230 -9.60 6.10 22.16
CA ASN A 230 -9.51 4.93 23.03
C ASN A 230 -10.81 4.10 23.02
N HIS A 231 -11.98 4.74 22.97
CA HIS A 231 -13.25 4.05 22.88
C HIS A 231 -13.38 3.27 21.56
N ARG A 232 -13.09 3.91 20.42
CA ARG A 232 -13.12 3.27 19.10
C ARG A 232 -12.07 2.16 18.99
N PHE A 233 -10.87 2.35 19.53
CA PHE A 233 -9.86 1.31 19.62
C PHE A 233 -10.37 0.09 20.40
N ALA A 234 -10.99 0.30 21.57
CA ALA A 234 -11.50 -0.80 22.40
C ALA A 234 -12.59 -1.61 21.69
N LEU A 235 -13.48 -0.96 20.94
CA LEU A 235 -14.51 -1.66 20.15
C LEU A 235 -13.90 -2.49 19.02
N ALA A 236 -12.93 -1.93 18.29
CA ALA A 236 -12.21 -2.66 17.25
C ALA A 236 -11.43 -3.86 17.81
N GLU A 237 -10.74 -3.67 18.94
CA GLU A 237 -10.01 -4.73 19.65
C GLU A 237 -10.97 -5.82 20.12
N ALA A 238 -12.12 -5.47 20.70
CA ALA A 238 -13.13 -6.42 21.14
C ALA A 238 -13.67 -7.26 19.97
N ARG A 239 -13.96 -6.64 18.82
CA ARG A 239 -14.40 -7.35 17.61
C ARG A 239 -13.30 -8.29 17.10
N LEU A 240 -12.05 -7.83 17.04
CA LEU A 240 -10.91 -8.66 16.65
C LEU A 240 -10.74 -9.86 17.59
N SER A 241 -10.75 -9.63 18.90
CA SER A 241 -10.65 -10.69 19.92
C SER A 241 -11.78 -11.72 19.81
N HIS A 242 -13.01 -11.27 19.54
CA HIS A 242 -14.14 -12.17 19.28
C HIS A 242 -13.89 -13.04 18.04
N LEU A 243 -13.49 -12.45 16.91
CA LEU A 243 -13.21 -13.20 15.67
C LEU A 243 -12.05 -14.19 15.85
N LEU A 244 -10.97 -13.80 16.54
CA LEU A 244 -9.82 -14.66 16.83
C LEU A 244 -10.12 -15.84 17.77
N SER A 245 -11.21 -15.76 18.53
CA SER A 245 -11.66 -16.82 19.44
C SER A 245 -12.48 -17.91 18.76
N ARG A 246 -12.97 -17.65 17.55
CA ARG A 246 -13.79 -18.61 16.80
C ARG A 246 -12.92 -19.57 16.00
N ALA A 247 -13.33 -20.84 15.96
CA ALA A 247 -12.66 -21.88 15.19
C ALA A 247 -13.03 -21.80 13.69
N ASP A 248 -14.31 -21.58 13.41
CA ASP A 248 -14.84 -21.55 12.04
C ASP A 248 -15.33 -20.14 11.69
N LEU A 249 -14.54 -19.44 10.87
CA LEU A 249 -14.89 -18.14 10.30
C LEU A 249 -15.35 -18.32 8.86
N SER A 250 -16.39 -17.58 8.46
CA SER A 250 -16.69 -17.43 7.03
C SER A 250 -15.59 -16.64 6.31
N VAL A 251 -15.58 -16.66 4.98
CA VAL A 251 -14.64 -15.84 4.17
C VAL A 251 -14.78 -14.35 4.50
N ASP A 252 -16.02 -13.88 4.70
CA ASP A 252 -16.30 -12.48 5.06
C ASP A 252 -15.81 -12.13 6.47
N GLU A 253 -16.03 -13.03 7.44
CA GLU A 253 -15.57 -12.84 8.82
C GLU A 253 -14.03 -12.88 8.93
N ALA A 254 -13.38 -13.77 8.19
CA ALA A 254 -11.93 -13.81 8.10
C ALA A 254 -11.37 -12.57 7.41
N SER A 255 -12.04 -12.09 6.35
CA SER A 255 -11.68 -10.83 5.69
C SER A 255 -11.84 -9.64 6.63
N GLU A 256 -12.91 -9.57 7.42
CA GLU A 256 -13.11 -8.57 8.47
C GLU A 256 -11.96 -8.62 9.49
N LEU A 257 -11.62 -9.82 10.00
CA LEU A 257 -10.51 -10.04 10.93
C LEU A 257 -9.20 -9.49 10.37
N ILE A 258 -8.85 -9.89 9.14
CA ILE A 258 -7.60 -9.48 8.48
C ILE A 258 -7.54 -7.96 8.32
N THR A 259 -8.64 -7.32 7.95
CA THR A 259 -8.71 -5.86 7.78
C THR A 259 -8.55 -5.14 9.12
N ILE A 260 -9.27 -5.56 10.17
CA ILE A 260 -9.13 -4.98 11.52
C ILE A 260 -7.69 -5.14 12.02
N ALA A 261 -7.13 -6.35 11.94
CA ALA A 261 -5.77 -6.63 12.37
C ALA A 261 -4.73 -5.81 11.59
N SER A 262 -4.92 -5.61 10.28
CA SER A 262 -4.04 -4.78 9.45
C SER A 262 -4.06 -3.31 9.87
N ILE A 263 -5.25 -2.74 10.13
CA ILE A 263 -5.39 -1.34 10.55
C ILE A 263 -4.80 -1.13 11.96
N LEU A 264 -5.05 -2.03 12.90
CA LEU A 264 -4.46 -1.95 14.24
C LEU A 264 -2.94 -2.15 14.21
N SER A 265 -2.43 -3.02 13.34
CA SER A 265 -0.98 -3.18 13.10
C SER A 265 -0.37 -1.89 12.55
N MET A 266 -1.05 -1.21 11.63
CA MET A 266 -0.60 0.11 11.15
C MET A 266 -0.61 1.18 12.26
N GLN A 267 -1.56 1.13 13.20
CA GLN A 267 -1.53 2.02 14.36
C GLN A 267 -0.27 1.79 15.21
N ASP A 268 0.09 0.53 15.49
CA ASP A 268 1.32 0.19 16.24
C ASP A 268 2.60 0.55 15.46
N ILE A 269 2.57 0.48 14.12
CA ILE A 269 3.67 0.98 13.27
C ILE A 269 3.86 2.49 13.47
N VAL A 270 2.81 3.30 13.50
CA VAL A 270 2.97 4.76 13.58
C VAL A 270 3.06 5.30 15.02
N LEU A 271 2.69 4.50 16.02
CA LEU A 271 2.85 4.79 17.44
C LEU A 271 4.17 4.21 17.97
N THR A 272 5.28 4.76 17.48
CA THR A 272 6.63 4.27 17.77
C THR A 272 6.94 4.25 19.27
N GLU A 273 6.33 5.16 20.04
CA GLU A 273 6.46 5.21 21.50
C GLU A 273 5.82 4.03 22.25
N ARG A 274 4.96 3.24 21.59
CA ARG A 274 4.25 2.08 22.17
C ARG A 274 4.76 0.73 21.73
N ARG A 275 5.62 0.70 20.71
CA ARG A 275 6.13 -0.54 20.16
C ARG A 275 6.79 -1.37 21.25
N ARG A 276 6.50 -2.67 21.26
CA ARG A 276 7.14 -3.61 22.18
C ARG A 276 8.63 -3.68 21.86
N LYS A 277 9.45 -3.55 22.90
CA LYS A 277 10.89 -3.78 22.85
C LYS A 277 11.20 -5.25 23.13
N ARG A 278 12.41 -5.69 22.80
CA ARG A 278 12.95 -7.01 23.16
C ARG A 278 12.77 -7.28 24.67
N PRO A 279 12.49 -8.54 25.07
CA PRO A 279 12.51 -9.76 24.23
C PRO A 279 11.20 -10.05 23.47
N TYR A 280 10.21 -9.17 23.54
CA TYR A 280 8.90 -9.41 22.91
C TYR A 280 8.92 -9.18 21.40
N THR A 281 8.05 -9.89 20.68
CA THR A 281 7.80 -9.59 19.26
C THR A 281 6.93 -8.32 19.15
N PRO A 282 7.18 -7.43 18.18
CA PRO A 282 6.33 -6.26 17.98
C PRO A 282 4.89 -6.63 17.64
N ARG A 283 3.92 -5.88 18.20
CA ARG A 283 2.49 -6.17 17.99
C ARG A 283 2.09 -6.07 16.54
N TRP A 284 2.62 -5.09 15.80
CA TRP A 284 2.36 -4.96 14.37
C TRP A 284 2.72 -6.24 13.60
N LEU A 285 3.85 -6.88 13.94
CA LEU A 285 4.29 -8.09 13.28
C LEU A 285 3.45 -9.31 13.70
N GLU A 286 3.11 -9.42 14.99
CA GLU A 286 2.19 -10.44 15.48
C GLU A 286 0.83 -10.35 14.79
N GLY A 287 0.28 -9.14 14.65
CA GLY A 287 -0.99 -8.89 13.97
C GLY A 287 -0.95 -9.32 12.50
N PHE A 288 0.09 -8.94 11.76
CA PHE A 288 0.23 -9.36 10.35
C PHE A 288 0.49 -10.87 10.20
N LYS A 289 1.22 -11.53 11.12
CA LYS A 289 1.38 -12.99 11.11
C LYS A 289 0.07 -13.72 11.39
N GLN A 290 -0.79 -13.18 12.25
CA GLN A 290 -2.14 -13.71 12.43
C GLN A 290 -2.96 -13.54 11.14
N SER A 291 -2.92 -12.36 10.52
CA SER A 291 -3.58 -12.14 9.23
C SER A 291 -3.07 -13.07 8.13
N GLU A 292 -1.77 -13.37 8.09
CA GLU A 292 -1.18 -14.32 7.15
C GLU A 292 -1.80 -15.71 7.30
N HIS A 293 -1.94 -16.19 8.54
CA HIS A 293 -2.58 -17.48 8.81
C HIS A 293 -4.03 -17.52 8.32
N PHE A 294 -4.82 -16.47 8.58
CA PHE A 294 -6.21 -16.42 8.11
C PHE A 294 -6.33 -16.19 6.61
N LEU A 295 -5.36 -15.52 5.97
CA LEU A 295 -5.29 -15.45 4.52
C LEU A 295 -5.13 -16.84 3.94
N GLU A 296 -4.19 -17.64 4.47
CA GLU A 296 -3.96 -19.02 4.05
C GLU A 296 -5.17 -19.93 4.32
N SER A 297 -5.84 -19.79 5.46
CA SER A 297 -6.98 -20.64 5.81
C SER A 297 -8.19 -20.47 4.90
N ILE A 298 -8.39 -19.28 4.33
CA ILE A 298 -9.47 -18.99 3.37
C ILE A 298 -8.99 -19.01 1.92
N ASP A 299 -7.80 -19.59 1.66
CA ASP A 299 -7.25 -19.66 0.32
C ASP A 299 -7.93 -20.75 -0.53
N GLU A 300 -8.82 -20.31 -1.41
CA GLU A 300 -9.51 -21.20 -2.36
C GLU A 300 -8.72 -21.45 -3.65
N GLY A 301 -7.55 -20.82 -3.82
CA GLY A 301 -6.76 -20.91 -5.05
C GLY A 301 -6.23 -22.32 -5.36
N SER A 302 -6.11 -23.17 -4.34
CA SER A 302 -5.76 -24.60 -4.48
C SER A 302 -6.77 -25.41 -5.29
N ARG A 303 -8.02 -24.92 -5.43
CA ARG A 303 -9.06 -25.57 -6.22
C ARG A 303 -8.84 -25.45 -7.74
N PHE A 304 -8.01 -24.50 -8.16
CA PHE A 304 -7.75 -24.24 -9.57
C PHE A 304 -6.54 -25.01 -10.06
N TRP A 305 -6.65 -25.64 -11.23
CA TRP A 305 -5.53 -26.33 -11.87
C TRP A 305 -4.39 -25.38 -12.25
N SER A 306 -4.71 -24.14 -12.61
CA SER A 306 -3.73 -23.10 -12.94
C SER A 306 -3.95 -21.86 -12.08
N LYS A 307 -2.85 -21.29 -11.56
CA LYS A 307 -2.85 -20.04 -10.80
C LYS A 307 -3.40 -18.85 -11.62
N SER A 308 -3.26 -18.90 -12.94
CA SER A 308 -3.82 -17.89 -13.86
C SER A 308 -5.34 -17.87 -13.90
N ASN A 309 -6.00 -18.96 -13.47
CA ASN A 309 -7.45 -19.07 -13.49
C ASN A 309 -8.08 -18.62 -12.17
N VAL A 310 -7.26 -18.38 -11.15
CA VAL A 310 -7.72 -17.94 -9.84
C VAL A 310 -8.20 -16.49 -9.95
N GLN A 311 -9.49 -16.28 -9.73
CA GLN A 311 -10.09 -14.94 -9.69
C GLN A 311 -10.23 -14.49 -8.24
N LEU A 312 -9.60 -13.38 -7.90
CA LEU A 312 -9.67 -12.79 -6.56
C LEU A 312 -10.48 -11.50 -6.58
N SER A 313 -11.19 -11.22 -5.50
CA SER A 313 -11.77 -9.89 -5.28
C SER A 313 -10.67 -8.85 -5.05
N SER A 314 -10.99 -7.57 -5.32
CA SER A 314 -10.09 -6.45 -5.03
C SER A 314 -9.64 -6.43 -3.56
N LEU A 315 -10.58 -6.64 -2.63
CA LEU A 315 -10.29 -6.73 -1.20
C LEU A 315 -9.28 -7.84 -0.89
N ARG A 316 -9.47 -9.03 -1.47
CA ARG A 316 -8.56 -10.18 -1.25
C ARG A 316 -7.16 -9.87 -1.77
N ILE A 317 -7.03 -9.25 -2.94
CA ILE A 317 -5.75 -8.79 -3.48
C ILE A 317 -5.08 -7.79 -2.52
N SER A 318 -5.84 -6.81 -2.05
CA SER A 318 -5.36 -5.76 -1.16
C SER A 318 -4.88 -6.30 0.19
N GLN A 319 -5.63 -7.22 0.79
CA GLN A 319 -5.24 -7.90 2.03
C GLN A 319 -3.97 -8.72 1.84
N SER A 320 -3.91 -9.52 0.78
CA SER A 320 -2.70 -10.25 0.38
C SER A 320 -1.49 -9.33 0.31
N ILE A 321 -1.61 -8.20 -0.38
CA ILE A 321 -0.48 -7.27 -0.54
C ILE A 321 -0.04 -6.66 0.78
N ILE A 322 -0.94 -6.13 1.60
CA ILE A 322 -0.53 -5.44 2.82
C ILE A 322 0.05 -6.41 3.86
N VAL A 323 -0.53 -7.60 3.98
CA VAL A 323 -0.04 -8.66 4.88
C VAL A 323 1.30 -9.19 4.36
N GLY A 324 1.38 -9.56 3.09
CA GLY A 324 2.62 -10.03 2.47
C GLY A 324 3.73 -9.00 2.58
N ARG A 325 3.44 -7.73 2.34
CA ARG A 325 4.40 -6.62 2.50
C ARG A 325 4.95 -6.58 3.92
N ALA A 326 4.09 -6.61 4.94
CA ALA A 326 4.57 -6.52 6.31
C ALA A 326 5.39 -7.74 6.74
N VAL A 327 4.92 -8.95 6.42
CA VAL A 327 5.60 -10.18 6.83
C VAL A 327 6.90 -10.38 6.06
N VAL A 328 6.89 -10.29 4.72
CA VAL A 328 8.08 -10.49 3.88
C VAL A 328 9.14 -9.43 4.16
N LEU A 329 8.77 -8.15 4.25
CA LEU A 329 9.76 -7.10 4.51
C LEU A 329 10.35 -7.19 5.92
N SER A 330 9.61 -7.72 6.90
CA SER A 330 10.19 -7.98 8.23
C SER A 330 11.35 -8.97 8.19
N GLN A 331 11.35 -9.89 7.22
CA GLN A 331 12.38 -10.94 7.12
C GLN A 331 13.74 -10.41 6.64
N LEU A 332 13.77 -9.25 6.00
CA LEU A 332 14.98 -8.71 5.35
C LEU A 332 16.09 -8.40 6.36
N MET A 333 15.72 -8.01 7.58
CA MET A 333 16.63 -7.68 8.69
C MET A 333 16.41 -8.57 9.92
N THR A 334 15.92 -9.80 9.73
CA THR A 334 15.85 -10.82 10.78
C THR A 334 16.73 -12.01 10.47
N THR A 335 17.22 -12.66 11.51
CA THR A 335 17.98 -13.91 11.43
C THR A 335 17.22 -14.97 10.67
N LEU A 336 17.95 -15.78 9.89
CA LEU A 336 17.38 -16.95 9.25
C LEU A 336 16.85 -17.95 10.28
N PRO A 337 15.80 -18.72 9.93
CA PRO A 337 15.34 -19.82 10.77
C PRO A 337 16.45 -20.86 10.98
N PRO A 338 16.51 -21.53 12.15
CA PRO A 338 17.50 -22.58 12.40
C PRO A 338 17.38 -23.74 11.40
N PRO A 339 18.50 -24.30 10.90
CA PRO A 339 18.51 -25.39 9.93
C PRO A 339 17.68 -26.61 10.33
N ALA A 340 17.69 -26.95 11.62
CA ALA A 340 16.98 -28.12 12.15
C ALA A 340 15.45 -27.97 12.13
N THR A 341 14.95 -26.73 12.10
CA THR A 341 13.51 -26.43 12.16
C THR A 341 12.97 -25.85 10.85
N PHE A 342 13.84 -25.59 9.89
CA PHE A 342 13.45 -25.03 8.60
C PHE A 342 12.82 -26.11 7.73
N ASP A 343 11.58 -25.89 7.30
CA ASP A 343 10.84 -26.75 6.39
C ASP A 343 10.87 -26.14 4.97
N PRO A 344 11.68 -26.70 4.05
CA PRO A 344 11.78 -26.21 2.67
C PRO A 344 10.46 -26.22 1.91
N GLU A 345 9.65 -27.28 2.05
CA GLU A 345 8.46 -27.46 1.25
C GLU A 345 7.39 -26.45 1.66
N ARG A 346 7.21 -26.30 2.98
CA ARG A 346 6.27 -25.33 3.53
C ARG A 346 6.69 -23.89 3.21
N GLU A 347 7.97 -23.54 3.38
CA GLU A 347 8.42 -22.16 3.12
C GLU A 347 8.42 -21.83 1.63
N ALA A 348 8.67 -22.79 0.74
CA ALA A 348 8.58 -22.59 -0.71
C ALA A 348 7.13 -22.33 -1.17
N ALA A 349 6.15 -22.97 -0.54
CA ALA A 349 4.72 -22.77 -0.84
C ALA A 349 4.14 -21.50 -0.19
N ARG A 350 4.80 -20.99 0.86
CA ARG A 350 4.39 -19.79 1.60
C ARG A 350 4.24 -18.59 0.66
N PHE A 351 3.19 -17.81 0.87
CA PHE A 351 2.82 -16.66 0.03
C PHE A 351 2.47 -17.02 -1.43
N GLY A 352 2.15 -18.29 -1.73
CA GLY A 352 1.72 -18.70 -3.07
C GLY A 352 0.53 -17.89 -3.62
N TRP A 353 -0.31 -17.36 -2.74
CA TRP A 353 -1.43 -16.48 -3.05
C TRP A 353 -1.04 -15.10 -3.63
N LEU A 354 0.24 -14.68 -3.53
CA LEU A 354 0.75 -13.50 -4.25
C LEU A 354 0.87 -13.74 -5.76
N LEU A 355 0.89 -15.00 -6.19
CA LEU A 355 1.12 -15.43 -7.57
C LEU A 355 -0.18 -15.81 -8.29
N TYR A 356 -1.34 -15.44 -7.76
CA TYR A 356 -2.62 -15.62 -8.43
C TYR A 356 -2.91 -14.50 -9.42
N GLY A 357 -3.64 -14.85 -10.48
CA GLY A 357 -3.86 -14.00 -11.65
C GLY A 357 -2.89 -14.32 -12.78
N ASP A 358 -3.07 -13.63 -13.90
CA ASP A 358 -2.19 -13.78 -15.04
C ASP A 358 -0.87 -12.99 -14.88
N MET A 359 -0.03 -12.97 -15.92
CA MET A 359 1.21 -12.20 -15.87
C MET A 359 0.96 -10.70 -15.70
N GLN A 360 -0.07 -10.16 -16.35
CA GLN A 360 -0.41 -8.75 -16.24
C GLN A 360 -0.75 -8.41 -14.78
N ASP A 361 -1.56 -9.23 -14.11
CA ASP A 361 -1.91 -9.05 -12.69
C ASP A 361 -0.71 -9.15 -11.75
N MET A 362 0.22 -10.09 -12.02
CA MET A 362 1.38 -10.33 -11.17
C MET A 362 2.42 -9.22 -11.24
N TYR A 363 2.58 -8.58 -12.41
CA TYR A 363 3.57 -7.52 -12.66
C TYR A 363 3.01 -6.09 -12.53
N GLU A 364 1.71 -5.93 -12.24
CA GLU A 364 1.12 -4.62 -11.97
C GLU A 364 1.65 -4.04 -10.65
N ILE A 365 2.07 -2.76 -10.69
CA ILE A 365 2.45 -1.98 -9.52
C ILE A 365 1.20 -1.65 -8.72
N HIS A 366 1.16 -2.08 -7.47
CA HIS A 366 -0.02 -1.92 -6.63
C HIS A 366 0.11 -0.74 -5.64
N GLY A 367 -0.98 0.00 -5.44
CA GLY A 367 -1.08 1.13 -4.53
C GLY A 367 -0.71 0.83 -3.07
N GLY A 368 -0.91 -0.43 -2.66
CA GLY A 368 -0.61 -0.90 -1.31
C GLY A 368 0.87 -1.02 -0.95
N CYS A 369 1.76 -1.20 -1.94
CA CYS A 369 3.20 -1.44 -1.69
C CYS A 369 4.13 -0.58 -2.56
N GLY A 370 3.67 -0.05 -3.69
CA GLY A 370 4.50 0.75 -4.60
C GLY A 370 5.35 -0.06 -5.59
N PHE A 371 5.12 -1.37 -5.67
CA PHE A 371 5.76 -2.30 -6.60
C PHE A 371 4.84 -3.51 -6.86
N SER A 372 5.28 -4.47 -7.68
CA SER A 372 4.45 -5.61 -8.06
C SER A 372 4.42 -6.75 -7.04
N LYS A 373 3.35 -7.56 -7.07
CA LYS A 373 3.22 -8.75 -6.20
C LYS A 373 4.30 -9.79 -6.51
N LYS A 374 4.68 -9.94 -7.79
CA LYS A 374 5.78 -10.82 -8.19
C LYS A 374 7.10 -10.37 -7.57
N LEU A 375 7.40 -9.07 -7.54
CA LEU A 375 8.61 -8.56 -6.88
C LEU A 375 8.56 -8.79 -5.35
N LEU A 376 7.39 -8.59 -4.72
CA LEU A 376 7.19 -8.91 -3.30
C LEU A 376 7.47 -10.38 -3.01
N HIS A 377 6.94 -11.29 -3.83
CA HIS A 377 7.22 -12.71 -3.73
C HIS A 377 8.71 -13.02 -3.94
N SER A 378 9.40 -12.34 -4.87
CA SER A 378 10.83 -12.52 -5.08
C SER A 378 11.67 -12.18 -3.83
N PHE A 379 11.31 -11.17 -3.04
CA PHE A 379 11.97 -10.92 -1.74
C PHE A 379 11.88 -12.12 -0.80
N SER A 380 10.71 -12.77 -0.72
CA SER A 380 10.54 -14.00 0.05
C SER A 380 11.42 -15.14 -0.48
N GLN A 381 11.48 -15.31 -1.80
CA GLN A 381 12.29 -16.36 -2.44
C GLN A 381 13.80 -16.15 -2.22
N ILE A 382 14.27 -14.91 -2.16
CA ILE A 382 15.66 -14.61 -1.79
C ILE A 382 15.96 -15.06 -0.36
N THR A 383 15.07 -14.75 0.58
CA THR A 383 15.21 -15.20 1.99
C THR A 383 15.15 -16.72 2.08
N TYR A 384 14.24 -17.36 1.34
CA TYR A 384 14.14 -18.82 1.23
C TYR A 384 15.44 -19.45 0.73
N CYS A 385 16.02 -18.94 -0.38
CA CYS A 385 17.29 -19.43 -0.89
C CYS A 385 18.42 -19.28 0.14
N SER A 386 18.43 -18.18 0.88
CA SER A 386 19.43 -17.92 1.92
C SER A 386 19.29 -18.91 3.09
N ALA A 387 18.05 -19.18 3.54
CA ALA A 387 17.75 -20.17 4.57
C ALA A 387 18.11 -21.59 4.12
N ARG A 388 17.79 -21.96 2.88
CA ARG A 388 18.16 -23.26 2.30
C ARG A 388 19.66 -23.43 2.23
N LEU A 389 20.40 -22.41 1.79
CA LEU A 389 21.87 -22.48 1.69
C LEU A 389 22.50 -22.55 3.09
N TYR A 390 21.85 -21.96 4.10
CA TYR A 390 22.28 -22.11 5.48
C TYR A 390 22.04 -23.54 6.01
N GLN A 391 20.93 -24.17 5.60
CA GLN A 391 20.61 -25.56 5.96
C GLN A 391 21.45 -26.59 5.21
N ASP A 392 21.82 -26.32 3.96
CA ASP A 392 22.61 -27.20 3.09
C ASP A 392 23.67 -26.40 2.31
N PRO A 393 24.83 -26.10 2.93
CA PRO A 393 25.87 -25.25 2.33
C PRO A 393 26.54 -25.83 1.08
N GLU A 394 26.58 -27.16 0.96
CA GLU A 394 27.24 -27.86 -0.16
C GLU A 394 26.32 -28.00 -1.38
N SER A 395 25.06 -27.54 -1.29
CA SER A 395 24.10 -27.63 -2.38
C SER A 395 24.52 -26.78 -3.58
N SER A 396 24.66 -27.41 -4.75
CA SER A 396 24.86 -26.70 -6.02
C SER A 396 23.55 -26.11 -6.59
N VAL A 397 22.40 -26.65 -6.20
CA VAL A 397 21.09 -26.25 -6.73
C VAL A 397 20.68 -24.87 -6.22
N ILE A 398 20.90 -24.59 -4.93
CA ILE A 398 20.43 -23.35 -4.30
C ILE A 398 21.09 -22.10 -4.92
N PRO A 399 22.42 -22.07 -5.12
CA PRO A 399 23.07 -20.97 -5.84
C PRO A 399 22.60 -20.83 -7.29
N LEU A 400 22.27 -21.93 -7.98
CA LEU A 400 21.70 -21.88 -9.33
C LEU A 400 20.31 -21.25 -9.32
N THR A 401 19.44 -21.62 -8.36
CA THR A 401 18.14 -20.99 -8.17
C THR A 401 18.27 -19.50 -7.87
N ALA A 402 19.21 -19.10 -7.01
CA ALA A 402 19.47 -17.68 -6.73
C ALA A 402 19.94 -16.91 -7.98
N LYS A 403 20.77 -17.52 -8.83
CA LYS A 403 21.18 -16.93 -10.13
C LYS A 403 20.01 -16.81 -11.12
N PHE A 404 19.11 -17.80 -11.15
CA PHE A 404 17.88 -17.71 -11.95
C PHE A 404 16.99 -16.55 -11.48
N LEU A 405 16.76 -16.43 -10.17
CA LEU A 405 16.04 -15.30 -9.59
C LEU A 405 16.70 -13.96 -9.91
N LEU A 406 18.04 -13.90 -9.91
CA LEU A 406 18.78 -12.70 -10.33
C LEU A 406 18.50 -12.36 -11.79
N SER A 407 18.51 -13.33 -12.70
CA SER A 407 18.15 -13.12 -14.11
C SER A 407 16.71 -12.61 -14.23
N GLU A 408 15.75 -13.23 -13.54
CA GLU A 408 14.36 -12.76 -13.53
C GLU A 408 14.27 -11.31 -13.04
N LEU A 409 14.99 -10.93 -11.98
CA LEU A 409 14.99 -9.57 -11.46
C LEU A 409 15.66 -8.57 -12.42
N LEU A 410 16.74 -8.98 -13.09
CA LEU A 410 17.43 -8.16 -14.08
C LEU A 410 16.54 -7.86 -15.27
N ASP A 411 15.69 -8.80 -15.69
CA ASP A 411 14.77 -8.64 -16.83
C ASP A 411 13.37 -8.17 -16.43
N MET A 412 13.05 -8.13 -15.14
CA MET A 412 11.71 -7.80 -14.64
C MET A 412 11.24 -6.42 -15.11
N ARG A 413 10.08 -6.40 -15.78
CA ARG A 413 9.32 -5.19 -16.09
C ARG A 413 8.10 -5.13 -15.20
N GLN A 414 7.86 -3.96 -14.61
CA GLN A 414 6.65 -3.66 -13.86
C GLN A 414 5.84 -2.63 -14.64
N TRP A 415 4.53 -2.61 -14.47
CA TRP A 415 3.65 -1.66 -15.18
C TRP A 415 2.61 -1.08 -14.22
N SER A 416 1.99 0.04 -14.58
CA SER A 416 0.94 0.66 -13.77
C SER A 416 -0.32 0.88 -14.59
N SER A 417 -1.48 0.66 -13.98
CA SER A 417 -2.77 1.07 -14.53
C SER A 417 -3.14 2.52 -14.23
N ALA A 418 -2.20 3.32 -13.69
CA ALA A 418 -2.41 4.74 -13.45
C ALA A 418 -2.73 5.50 -14.74
N PRO A 419 -3.49 6.60 -14.65
CA PRO A 419 -3.66 7.51 -15.78
C PRO A 419 -2.30 7.97 -16.29
N ASN A 420 -2.12 7.95 -17.62
CA ASN A 420 -0.88 8.34 -18.31
C ASN A 420 0.32 7.40 -18.10
N SER A 421 0.13 6.21 -17.54
CA SER A 421 1.14 5.13 -17.58
C SER A 421 0.97 4.31 -18.86
N ASN A 422 2.07 3.70 -19.31
CA ASN A 422 2.03 2.84 -20.48
C ASN A 422 1.24 1.55 -20.18
N PRO A 423 0.37 1.12 -21.11
CA PRO A 423 -0.39 -0.13 -20.93
C PRO A 423 0.56 -1.33 -20.92
N TRP A 424 0.09 -2.45 -20.37
CA TRP A 424 0.86 -3.69 -20.22
C TRP A 424 1.60 -4.11 -21.50
N GLU A 425 0.92 -4.07 -22.65
CA GLU A 425 1.52 -4.47 -23.94
C GLU A 425 2.76 -3.65 -24.32
N VAL A 426 2.78 -2.36 -23.98
CA VAL A 426 3.92 -1.46 -24.21
C VAL A 426 4.97 -1.63 -23.11
N ALA A 427 4.54 -1.77 -21.86
CA ALA A 427 5.43 -1.91 -20.71
C ALA A 427 6.36 -3.14 -20.80
N LYS A 428 5.93 -4.20 -21.52
CA LYS A 428 6.72 -5.41 -21.75
C LYS A 428 7.94 -5.18 -22.67
N THR A 429 7.82 -4.28 -23.64
CA THR A 429 8.81 -4.13 -24.72
C THR A 429 9.62 -2.86 -24.61
N GLN A 430 9.16 -1.89 -23.83
CA GLN A 430 9.87 -0.64 -23.62
C GLN A 430 11.20 -0.83 -22.85
N PRO A 431 12.15 0.12 -23.03
CA PRO A 431 13.31 0.28 -22.16
C PRO A 431 12.98 0.19 -20.68
N GLN A 432 13.89 -0.35 -19.86
CA GLN A 432 13.68 -0.35 -18.42
C GLN A 432 13.64 1.07 -17.87
N THR A 433 12.86 1.29 -16.82
CA THR A 433 12.83 2.57 -16.10
C THR A 433 14.24 3.03 -15.68
N ILE A 434 15.16 2.11 -15.34
CA ILE A 434 16.55 2.48 -15.01
C ILE A 434 17.28 3.21 -16.14
N GLU A 435 16.95 2.96 -17.41
CA GLU A 435 17.60 3.66 -18.53
C GLU A 435 17.27 5.15 -18.52
N MET A 436 16.00 5.50 -18.29
CA MET A 436 15.57 6.89 -18.10
C MET A 436 16.22 7.51 -16.85
N VAL A 437 16.26 6.76 -15.74
CA VAL A 437 16.88 7.22 -14.48
C VAL A 437 18.37 7.55 -14.68
N ARG A 438 19.11 6.71 -15.40
CA ARG A 438 20.52 6.93 -15.72
C ARG A 438 20.72 8.14 -16.63
N ALA A 439 19.80 8.36 -17.58
CA ALA A 439 19.83 9.49 -18.50
C ALA A 439 19.38 10.83 -17.86
N ALA A 440 18.70 10.80 -16.71
CA ALA A 440 18.19 12.00 -16.06
C ALA A 440 19.33 12.96 -15.68
N PRO A 441 19.24 14.26 -16.02
CA PRO A 441 20.28 15.22 -15.72
C PRO A 441 20.47 15.42 -14.21
N GLU A 442 21.58 16.04 -13.84
CA GLU A 442 21.81 16.43 -12.44
C GLU A 442 20.74 17.44 -11.99
N GLY A 443 20.23 17.26 -10.77
CA GLY A 443 19.16 18.11 -10.23
C GLY A 443 17.75 17.84 -10.77
N TYR A 444 17.56 16.87 -11.68
CA TYR A 444 16.23 16.47 -12.13
C TYR A 444 15.38 15.93 -10.97
N ILE A 445 14.15 16.40 -10.85
CA ILE A 445 13.17 15.93 -9.87
C ILE A 445 11.88 15.59 -10.59
N ILE A 446 11.34 14.41 -10.29
CA ILE A 446 10.07 13.93 -10.83
C ILE A 446 8.92 14.80 -10.33
N ASP A 447 8.01 15.15 -11.24
CA ASP A 447 6.83 15.99 -10.99
C ASP A 447 5.49 15.32 -11.34
N SER A 448 5.51 14.11 -11.91
CA SER A 448 4.31 13.36 -12.30
C SER A 448 4.10 12.09 -11.46
N ALA A 449 2.83 11.73 -11.25
CA ALA A 449 2.47 10.53 -10.49
C ALA A 449 2.88 9.23 -11.20
N SER A 450 2.83 9.20 -12.54
CA SER A 450 3.25 8.05 -13.36
C SER A 450 4.74 7.78 -13.17
N ALA A 451 5.60 8.79 -13.39
CA ALA A 451 7.04 8.66 -13.21
C ALA A 451 7.41 8.36 -11.74
N MET A 452 6.72 8.94 -10.76
CA MET A 452 6.94 8.63 -9.34
C MET A 452 6.66 7.16 -9.05
N THR A 453 5.59 6.61 -9.62
CA THR A 453 5.20 5.20 -9.47
C THR A 453 6.26 4.29 -10.08
N GLU A 454 6.65 4.56 -11.34
CA GLU A 454 7.63 3.73 -12.07
C GLU A 454 9.01 3.75 -11.41
N VAL A 455 9.51 4.93 -11.03
CA VAL A 455 10.84 5.06 -10.40
C VAL A 455 10.85 4.48 -8.97
N THR A 456 9.73 4.59 -8.23
CA THR A 456 9.59 3.91 -6.92
C THR A 456 9.66 2.40 -7.10
N ALA A 457 8.90 1.84 -8.05
CA ALA A 457 8.91 0.41 -8.32
C ALA A 457 10.29 -0.08 -8.79
N GLU A 458 11.01 0.75 -9.55
CA GLU A 458 12.37 0.45 -9.99
C GLU A 458 13.37 0.46 -8.84
N ALA A 459 13.27 1.42 -7.91
CA ALA A 459 14.09 1.43 -6.71
C ALA A 459 13.91 0.15 -5.88
N TRP A 460 12.67 -0.37 -5.78
CA TRP A 460 12.39 -1.66 -5.16
C TRP A 460 13.01 -2.84 -5.91
N ARG A 461 12.98 -2.83 -7.25
CA ARG A 461 13.59 -3.90 -8.07
C ARG A 461 15.11 -3.93 -7.89
N VAL A 462 15.76 -2.77 -7.94
CA VAL A 462 17.21 -2.64 -7.72
C VAL A 462 17.57 -3.06 -6.29
N ALA A 463 16.76 -2.69 -5.29
CA ALA A 463 16.96 -3.14 -3.91
C ALA A 463 16.85 -4.67 -3.77
N ALA A 464 15.93 -5.33 -4.48
CA ALA A 464 15.84 -6.79 -4.50
C ALA A 464 17.08 -7.43 -5.12
N ILE A 465 17.63 -6.85 -6.19
CA ILE A 465 18.89 -7.29 -6.81
C ILE A 465 20.03 -7.20 -5.81
N VAL A 466 20.20 -6.04 -5.16
CA VAL A 466 21.24 -5.83 -4.14
C VAL A 466 21.07 -6.80 -2.97
N TYR A 467 19.84 -6.97 -2.47
CA TYR A 467 19.53 -7.91 -1.39
C TYR A 467 19.85 -9.36 -1.77
N LEU A 468 19.52 -9.78 -3.00
CA LEU A 468 19.86 -11.10 -3.53
C LEU A 468 21.38 -11.30 -3.60
N GLN A 469 22.10 -10.35 -4.20
CA GLN A 469 23.55 -10.38 -4.32
C GLN A 469 24.20 -10.51 -2.93
N CYS A 470 23.75 -9.69 -1.98
CA CYS A 470 24.32 -9.62 -0.65
C CYS A 470 23.99 -10.84 0.22
N ARG A 471 22.72 -11.25 0.28
CA ARG A 471 22.26 -12.30 1.20
C ARG A 471 22.36 -13.70 0.61
N ALA A 472 21.76 -13.93 -0.55
CA ALA A 472 21.70 -15.26 -1.16
C ALA A 472 23.01 -15.64 -1.88
N LEU A 473 23.64 -14.71 -2.59
CA LEU A 473 24.91 -14.94 -3.27
C LEU A 473 26.15 -14.58 -2.43
N ARG A 474 25.94 -14.06 -1.21
CA ARG A 474 26.99 -13.70 -0.25
C ARG A 474 28.07 -12.78 -0.81
N ILE A 475 27.70 -11.90 -1.75
CA ILE A 475 28.60 -10.93 -2.37
C ILE A 475 28.74 -9.72 -1.44
N PRO A 476 29.96 -9.30 -1.05
CA PRO A 476 30.15 -8.21 -0.10
C PRO A 476 29.75 -6.85 -0.70
N ARG A 477 29.35 -5.90 0.17
CA ARG A 477 28.83 -4.59 -0.22
C ARG A 477 29.79 -3.71 -1.04
N ASN A 478 31.09 -3.98 -0.99
CA ASN A 478 32.11 -3.28 -1.76
C ASN A 478 32.44 -3.93 -3.11
N HIS A 479 31.78 -5.05 -3.46
CA HIS A 479 31.98 -5.71 -4.74
C HIS A 479 31.48 -4.82 -5.90
N PRO A 480 32.19 -4.76 -7.05
CA PRO A 480 31.82 -3.87 -8.16
C PRO A 480 30.37 -4.01 -8.64
N GLU A 481 29.85 -5.24 -8.70
CA GLU A 481 28.44 -5.48 -9.08
C GLU A 481 27.45 -4.87 -8.09
N VAL A 482 27.71 -4.99 -6.78
CA VAL A 482 26.85 -4.39 -5.75
C VAL A 482 26.95 -2.87 -5.82
N LEU A 483 28.15 -2.33 -5.97
CA LEU A 483 28.38 -0.88 -6.11
C LEU A 483 27.69 -0.28 -7.32
N SER A 484 27.65 -1.00 -8.46
CA SER A 484 26.92 -0.56 -9.65
C SER A 484 25.42 -0.43 -9.37
N ASN A 485 24.83 -1.43 -8.73
CA ASN A 485 23.40 -1.39 -8.38
C ASN A 485 23.11 -0.35 -7.27
N LEU A 486 24.02 -0.13 -6.32
CA LEU A 486 23.88 0.94 -5.33
C LEU A 486 23.92 2.33 -5.98
N LYS A 487 24.72 2.51 -7.05
CA LYS A 487 24.75 3.77 -7.82
C LYS A 487 23.41 4.01 -8.53
N ASP A 488 22.86 2.99 -9.17
CA ASP A 488 21.55 3.05 -9.80
C ASP A 488 20.43 3.36 -8.78
N LEU A 489 20.47 2.69 -7.62
CA LEU A 489 19.55 2.94 -6.53
C LEU A 489 19.65 4.37 -5.97
N ALA A 490 20.88 4.88 -5.78
CA ALA A 490 21.11 6.26 -5.39
C ALA A 490 20.53 7.24 -6.41
N LYS A 491 20.70 6.96 -7.71
CA LYS A 491 20.13 7.81 -8.76
C LYS A 491 18.60 7.79 -8.74
N CYS A 492 17.95 6.62 -8.60
CA CYS A 492 16.50 6.54 -8.41
C CYS A 492 16.03 7.43 -7.25
N ILE A 493 16.67 7.30 -6.07
CA ILE A 493 16.31 8.05 -4.86
C ILE A 493 16.50 9.55 -5.03
N SER A 494 17.59 9.96 -5.69
CA SER A 494 17.95 11.37 -5.85
C SER A 494 16.95 12.18 -6.69
N ILE A 495 16.26 11.54 -7.62
CA ILE A 495 15.30 12.19 -8.52
C ILE A 495 13.86 12.17 -7.98
N MET A 496 13.59 11.40 -6.92
CA MET A 496 12.27 11.36 -6.30
C MET A 496 12.06 12.55 -5.34
N PRO A 497 10.91 13.23 -5.39
CA PRO A 497 10.57 14.22 -4.38
C PRO A 497 10.39 13.57 -3.00
N THR A 498 10.61 14.35 -1.95
CA THR A 498 10.48 13.93 -0.53
C THR A 498 9.32 14.63 0.19
N SER A 499 8.53 15.40 -0.55
CA SER A 499 7.31 16.09 -0.10
C SER A 499 6.43 16.43 -1.30
N GLY A 500 5.25 17.00 -1.05
CA GLY A 500 4.32 17.39 -2.11
C GLY A 500 3.23 16.34 -2.35
N TYR A 501 2.39 16.55 -3.37
CA TYR A 501 1.19 15.73 -3.58
C TYR A 501 1.53 14.30 -4.04
N ILE A 502 2.54 14.14 -4.89
CA ILE A 502 2.95 12.84 -5.44
C ILE A 502 3.85 12.01 -4.50
N PHE A 503 4.36 12.61 -3.41
CA PHE A 503 5.13 11.87 -2.40
C PHE A 503 4.20 11.20 -1.38
N THR A 504 4.16 9.88 -1.31
CA THR A 504 3.21 9.14 -0.44
C THR A 504 3.94 8.08 0.38
N ALA A 505 3.21 7.34 1.21
CA ALA A 505 3.75 6.22 1.98
C ALA A 505 4.19 5.02 1.10
N GLN A 506 3.96 5.06 -0.22
CA GLN A 506 4.60 4.14 -1.18
C GLN A 506 6.10 4.41 -1.34
N ALA A 507 6.59 5.55 -0.83
CA ALA A 507 8.00 5.91 -0.93
C ALA A 507 8.92 4.74 -0.49
N PRO A 508 10.06 4.55 -1.16
CA PRO A 508 10.84 3.33 -1.04
C PRO A 508 11.72 3.34 0.23
N LEU A 509 11.09 3.22 1.40
CA LEU A 509 11.76 3.28 2.70
C LEU A 509 12.86 2.24 2.87
N PHE A 510 12.58 0.96 2.58
CA PHE A 510 13.62 -0.08 2.62
C PHE A 510 14.73 0.16 1.59
N PRO A 511 14.45 0.46 0.30
CA PRO A 511 15.53 0.79 -0.64
C PRO A 511 16.42 1.95 -0.17
N VAL A 512 15.86 3.01 0.42
CA VAL A 512 16.67 4.12 0.97
C VAL A 512 17.50 3.66 2.17
N PHE A 513 16.92 2.90 3.09
CA PHE A 513 17.63 2.32 4.23
C PHE A 513 18.75 1.38 3.79
N LEU A 514 18.49 0.51 2.81
CA LEU A 514 19.46 -0.42 2.21
C LEU A 514 20.63 0.33 1.56
N LEU A 515 20.35 1.41 0.81
CA LEU A 515 21.39 2.26 0.23
C LEU A 515 22.28 2.83 1.33
N GLY A 516 21.69 3.46 2.34
CA GLY A 516 22.45 4.05 3.45
C GLY A 516 23.26 3.01 4.21
N MET A 517 22.67 1.84 4.49
CA MET A 517 23.31 0.76 5.23
C MET A 517 24.50 0.18 4.46
N LEU A 518 24.38 -0.01 3.14
CA LEU A 518 25.40 -0.68 2.34
C LEU A 518 26.40 0.26 1.69
N ALA A 519 26.15 1.57 1.68
CA ALA A 519 27.04 2.55 1.08
C ALA A 519 28.47 2.48 1.64
N THR A 520 29.44 2.28 0.74
CA THR A 520 30.89 2.44 1.02
C THR A 520 31.46 3.70 0.37
N ARG A 521 30.64 4.43 -0.40
CA ARG A 521 30.98 5.65 -1.12
C ARG A 521 30.26 6.84 -0.47
N PRO A 522 30.94 7.94 -0.11
CA PRO A 522 30.32 9.07 0.59
C PRO A 522 29.08 9.65 -0.11
N GLU A 523 29.06 9.66 -1.44
CA GLU A 523 27.94 10.14 -2.24
C GLU A 523 26.67 9.30 -2.05
N HIS A 524 26.79 7.98 -1.86
CA HIS A 524 25.64 7.11 -1.62
C HIS A 524 25.07 7.34 -0.20
N VAL A 525 25.97 7.54 0.79
CA VAL A 525 25.59 7.93 2.16
C VAL A 525 24.82 9.24 2.13
N ALA A 526 25.34 10.25 1.42
CA ALA A 526 24.73 11.57 1.34
C ALA A 526 23.33 11.54 0.74
N VAL A 527 23.08 10.72 -0.28
CA VAL A 527 21.73 10.56 -0.87
C VAL A 527 20.74 9.99 0.14
N ALA A 528 21.09 8.91 0.84
CA ALA A 528 20.23 8.30 1.85
C ALA A 528 19.98 9.27 3.02
N GLN A 529 21.04 9.91 3.52
CA GLN A 529 20.98 10.89 4.60
C GLN A 529 20.05 12.07 4.25
N THR A 530 20.24 12.66 3.06
CA THR A 530 19.43 13.78 2.58
C THR A 530 17.96 13.40 2.48
N TRP A 531 17.65 12.18 2.01
CA TRP A 531 16.28 11.70 1.94
C TRP A 531 15.66 11.62 3.34
N PHE A 532 16.34 10.99 4.30
CA PHE A 532 15.83 10.86 5.67
C PHE A 532 15.62 12.23 6.34
N GLU A 533 16.58 13.15 6.20
CA GLU A 533 16.48 14.50 6.77
C GLU A 533 15.30 15.28 6.18
N ARG A 534 15.12 15.22 4.86
CA ARG A 534 13.98 15.90 4.20
C ARG A 534 12.65 15.31 4.62
N VAL A 535 12.51 13.99 4.66
CA VAL A 535 11.25 13.34 5.05
C VAL A 535 10.92 13.58 6.53
N THR A 536 11.90 13.50 7.42
CA THR A 536 11.72 13.72 8.86
C THR A 536 11.51 15.19 9.23
N SER A 537 11.85 16.14 8.35
CA SER A 537 11.53 17.55 8.55
C SER A 537 10.03 17.85 8.52
N THR A 538 9.23 16.99 7.88
CA THR A 538 7.76 17.14 7.89
C THR A 538 7.19 16.59 9.19
N PRO A 539 6.38 17.36 9.93
CA PRO A 539 5.96 16.98 11.27
C PRO A 539 4.79 15.99 11.22
N VAL A 540 5.07 14.74 10.89
CA VAL A 540 4.09 13.64 10.79
C VAL A 540 4.65 12.35 11.39
N ARG A 541 3.82 11.61 12.13
CA ARG A 541 4.22 10.30 12.67
C ARG A 541 4.49 9.29 11.55
N SER A 542 5.56 8.50 11.69
CA SER A 542 5.91 7.42 10.78
C SER A 542 6.99 6.50 11.39
N SER A 543 7.30 5.40 10.71
CA SER A 543 8.44 4.50 10.98
C SER A 543 9.80 5.10 10.60
N VAL A 544 9.82 6.26 9.92
CA VAL A 544 11.04 6.84 9.34
C VAL A 544 12.04 7.32 10.40
N PRO A 545 11.66 8.09 11.45
CA PRO A 545 12.64 8.57 12.43
C PRO A 545 13.37 7.43 13.18
N PRO A 546 12.70 6.41 13.73
CA PRO A 546 13.40 5.30 14.38
C PRO A 546 14.37 4.55 13.44
N LEU A 547 14.00 4.36 12.17
CA LEU A 547 14.89 3.76 11.19
C LEU A 547 16.10 4.63 10.88
N TYR A 548 15.93 5.95 10.79
CA TYR A 548 17.05 6.85 10.57
C TYR A 548 18.03 6.83 11.75
N ASP A 549 17.51 6.79 12.98
CA ASP A 549 18.33 6.68 14.17
C ASP A 549 19.09 5.34 14.22
N ALA A 550 18.45 4.24 13.83
CA ALA A 550 19.10 2.94 13.67
C ALA A 550 20.21 3.00 12.60
N LEU A 551 19.94 3.63 11.45
CA LEU A 551 20.93 3.80 10.38
C LEU A 551 22.16 4.59 10.85
N LYS A 552 21.96 5.69 11.59
CA LYS A 552 23.07 6.45 12.20
C LYS A 552 23.91 5.60 13.14
N ARG A 553 23.28 4.75 13.96
CA ARG A 553 24.00 3.80 14.82
C ARG A 553 24.78 2.78 14.01
N ILE A 554 24.22 2.26 12.92
CA ILE A 554 24.91 1.33 12.01
C ILE A 554 26.17 1.96 11.42
N TRP A 555 26.10 3.22 10.97
CA TRP A 555 27.26 3.94 10.44
C TRP A 555 28.42 4.07 11.43
N MET A 556 28.16 4.03 12.74
CA MET A 556 29.22 4.11 13.74
C MET A 556 30.14 2.89 13.77
N TRP A 557 29.70 1.74 13.26
CA TRP A 557 30.45 0.49 13.41
C TRP A 557 30.63 -0.32 12.12
N ILE A 558 29.78 -0.16 11.10
CA ILE A 558 29.76 -1.05 9.92
C ILE A 558 31.08 -1.11 9.14
N ASP A 559 31.85 -0.01 9.09
CA ASP A 559 33.17 0.03 8.43
C ASP A 559 34.29 -0.61 9.29
N THR A 560 34.07 -0.70 10.60
CA THR A 560 35.05 -1.21 11.57
C THR A 560 34.84 -2.68 11.92
N GLU A 561 33.64 -3.22 11.65
CA GLU A 561 33.24 -4.58 11.99
C GLU A 561 34.07 -5.63 11.22
N PRO A 562 34.91 -6.43 11.89
CA PRO A 562 35.82 -7.37 11.23
C PRO A 562 35.09 -8.40 10.36
N THR A 563 33.92 -8.85 10.82
CA THR A 563 33.09 -9.87 10.15
C THR A 563 32.43 -9.38 8.85
N LEU A 564 32.49 -8.06 8.58
CA LEU A 564 31.96 -7.45 7.35
C LEU A 564 33.04 -7.02 6.37
N LYS A 565 34.32 -7.23 6.71
CA LYS A 565 35.43 -6.87 5.82
C LYS A 565 35.50 -7.84 4.64
N PRO A 566 35.80 -7.33 3.43
CA PRO A 566 35.99 -8.17 2.26
C PRO A 566 37.19 -9.11 2.43
N PRO A 567 37.26 -10.22 1.66
CA PRO A 567 38.47 -11.03 1.57
C PRO A 567 39.67 -10.20 1.13
N VAL A 568 40.84 -10.44 1.74
CA VAL A 568 42.10 -9.68 1.52
C VAL A 568 42.52 -9.65 0.04
N ASN A 569 42.17 -10.67 -0.74
CA ASN A 569 42.53 -10.79 -2.15
C ASN A 569 41.38 -10.42 -3.12
N GLY A 570 40.22 -9.99 -2.61
CA GLY A 570 39.04 -9.61 -3.40
C GLY A 570 38.35 -10.72 -4.20
N ARG A 571 38.98 -11.89 -4.37
CA ARG A 571 38.39 -13.05 -5.07
C ARG A 571 37.41 -13.78 -4.17
N LEU A 572 36.18 -13.91 -4.64
CA LEU A 572 35.15 -14.73 -4.00
C LEU A 572 35.35 -16.21 -4.35
N ASP A 573 34.97 -17.09 -3.44
CA ASP A 573 34.89 -18.52 -3.72
C ASP A 573 33.88 -18.78 -4.86
N GLU A 574 34.19 -19.76 -5.71
CA GLU A 574 33.29 -20.17 -6.80
C GLU A 574 32.00 -20.78 -6.24
N GLU A 575 32.13 -21.53 -5.14
CA GLU A 575 31.01 -22.10 -4.41
C GLU A 575 30.45 -21.08 -3.42
N VAL A 576 29.19 -20.70 -3.63
CA VAL A 576 28.53 -19.68 -2.79
C VAL A 576 28.44 -20.11 -1.32
N GLY A 577 28.26 -21.41 -1.05
CA GLY A 577 28.19 -21.97 0.31
C GLY A 577 29.47 -21.76 1.14
N LYS A 578 30.63 -21.67 0.49
CA LYS A 578 31.94 -21.43 1.11
C LYS A 578 32.24 -19.95 1.37
N ARG A 579 31.48 -19.04 0.75
CA ARG A 579 31.62 -17.59 0.98
C ARG A 579 31.15 -17.23 2.39
N LEU A 580 31.79 -16.22 2.99
CA LEU A 580 31.40 -15.67 4.28
C LEU A 580 29.94 -15.15 4.22
N PRO A 581 29.02 -15.62 5.08
CA PRO A 581 27.63 -15.14 5.15
C PRO A 581 27.56 -13.77 5.85
N TRP A 582 28.26 -12.77 5.33
CA TRP A 582 28.42 -11.46 5.96
C TRP A 582 27.09 -10.74 6.23
N TRP A 583 26.05 -10.96 5.41
CA TRP A 583 24.72 -10.42 5.67
C TRP A 583 24.13 -10.93 6.99
N GLU A 584 24.35 -12.21 7.32
CA GLU A 584 23.84 -12.78 8.57
C GLU A 584 24.60 -12.23 9.78
N HIS A 585 25.92 -11.98 9.64
CA HIS A 585 26.69 -11.25 10.66
C HIS A 585 26.20 -9.81 10.83
N LEU A 586 25.90 -9.11 9.73
CA LEU A 586 25.31 -7.77 9.76
C LEU A 586 23.97 -7.77 10.51
N VAL A 587 23.07 -8.69 10.15
CA VAL A 587 21.76 -8.83 10.80
C VAL A 587 21.91 -9.15 12.28
N GLN A 588 22.79 -10.08 12.64
CA GLN A 588 23.07 -10.40 14.04
C GLN A 588 23.56 -9.16 14.80
N ARG A 589 24.50 -8.39 14.23
CA ARG A 589 25.04 -7.19 14.86
C ARG A 589 23.98 -6.10 15.03
N VAL A 590 23.12 -5.90 14.03
CA VAL A 590 21.96 -5.01 14.15
C VAL A 590 21.04 -5.48 15.27
N GLN A 591 20.77 -6.78 15.35
CA GLN A 591 19.92 -7.33 16.41
C GLN A 591 20.51 -7.12 17.82
N GLU A 592 21.82 -7.24 18.00
CA GLU A 592 22.49 -6.98 19.29
C GLU A 592 22.39 -5.51 19.73
N ASN A 593 22.34 -4.56 18.79
CA ASN A 593 22.36 -3.13 19.08
C ASN A 593 20.96 -2.48 19.09
N GLU A 594 19.97 -3.10 18.45
CA GLU A 594 18.63 -2.54 18.30
C GLU A 594 17.62 -3.16 19.27
N MET A 595 16.86 -2.32 19.96
CA MET A 595 15.90 -2.72 20.99
C MET A 595 14.59 -3.28 20.42
N GLU A 596 14.36 -3.14 19.10
CA GLU A 596 13.16 -3.63 18.41
C GLU A 596 13.52 -4.24 17.04
N ILE A 597 12.59 -4.98 16.46
CA ILE A 597 12.71 -5.40 15.05
C ILE A 597 12.49 -4.16 14.18
N LEU A 598 13.43 -3.92 13.26
CA LEU A 598 13.35 -2.79 12.34
C LEU A 598 12.09 -2.88 11.47
N CYS A 599 11.25 -1.85 11.55
CA CYS A 599 9.99 -1.77 10.80
C CYS A 599 10.24 -1.09 9.45
N LEU A 600 10.41 -1.90 8.40
CA LEU A 600 10.77 -1.48 7.04
C LEU A 600 9.56 -1.12 6.15
N THR A 601 8.39 -0.93 6.77
CA THR A 601 7.09 -0.72 6.13
C THR A 601 6.59 0.70 6.25
#